data_AF-A0A120HP00-F1
#
_entry.id   AF-A0A120HP00-F1
#
_cell.length_a   1.000
_cell.length_b   1.000
_cell.length_c   1.000
_cell.angle_alpha   90.00
_cell.angle_beta   90.00
_cell.angle_gamma   90.00
#
_symmetry.space_group_name_H-M   'P 1'
#
loop_
_entity.id
_entity.type
_entity.pdbx_description
1 polymer ?
#
loop_
_entity_poly.entity_id
_entity_poly.type
_entity_poly.pdbx_seq_one_letter_code
_entity_poly.pdbx_strand_id
1 'polypeptide(L)'
;MKTEIKTGSFVHVVATINKTAGDGKIMYVNPSVSTVASDAATDKDVELVAYDTNGKEVYRNPVVVRRSSAEPDRPNEVGLIQADLPRIAGMKSVSLELKGKEISRYEAGPAPAKPAATFGLELAGAAATSRRPLKIDQLAGLEPVAGVTYSVQVRPDNKSAWDTIAVSRPTPEVEVDRNQFAGAKRAEVRVLRTTGFEEEVIAEETVNFN
;
A
#
# COMPACT_ATOMS: atom_id res chain seq x y z
N MET A 1 -29.79 3.45 -3.96
CA MET A 1 -29.00 2.95 -5.12
C MET A 1 -28.13 1.80 -4.65
N LYS A 2 -27.91 0.78 -5.49
CA LYS A 2 -27.14 -0.41 -5.11
C LYS A 2 -25.65 -0.08 -5.25
N THR A 3 -24.87 -0.22 -4.18
CA THR A 3 -23.42 -0.06 -4.21
C THR A 3 -22.82 -1.08 -5.19
N GLU A 4 -22.21 -0.58 -6.26
CA GLU A 4 -21.57 -1.41 -7.29
C GLU A 4 -20.08 -1.53 -7.00
N ILE A 5 -19.60 -2.78 -6.85
CA ILE A 5 -18.18 -3.09 -6.77
C ILE A 5 -17.67 -3.21 -8.21
N LYS A 6 -16.70 -2.37 -8.56
CA LYS A 6 -16.02 -2.45 -9.85
C LYS A 6 -14.67 -3.14 -9.66
N THR A 7 -14.40 -4.15 -10.48
CA THR A 7 -13.09 -4.81 -10.55
C THR A 7 -12.26 -4.22 -11.67
N GLY A 8 -10.93 -4.17 -11.50
CA GLY A 8 -10.02 -3.53 -12.44
C GLY A 8 -8.68 -3.17 -11.78
N SER A 9 -7.91 -2.27 -12.38
CA SER A 9 -6.68 -1.76 -11.76
C SER A 9 -6.91 -0.32 -11.30
N PHE A 10 -6.77 -0.11 -9.99
CA PHE A 10 -6.99 1.17 -9.34
C PHE A 10 -5.79 1.54 -8.45
N VAL A 11 -5.74 2.80 -8.07
CA VAL A 11 -4.79 3.37 -7.12
C VAL A 11 -5.60 3.96 -5.99
N HIS A 12 -5.54 3.32 -4.83
CA HIS A 12 -6.16 3.80 -3.60
C HIS A 12 -5.29 4.87 -2.95
N VAL A 13 -5.83 6.07 -2.81
CA VAL A 13 -5.17 7.23 -2.23
C VAL A 13 -5.86 7.60 -0.92
N VAL A 14 -5.07 7.68 0.15
CA VAL A 14 -5.49 8.18 1.46
C VAL A 14 -4.73 9.47 1.75
N ALA A 15 -5.46 10.54 2.01
CA ALA A 15 -4.88 11.85 2.30
C ALA A 15 -5.65 12.58 3.40
N THR A 16 -4.98 13.54 4.05
CA THR A 16 -5.61 14.52 4.93
C THR A 16 -5.54 15.91 4.30
N ILE A 17 -6.50 16.77 4.64
CA ILE A 17 -6.53 18.16 4.16
C ILE A 17 -7.08 19.08 5.24
N ASN A 18 -6.43 20.22 5.47
CA ASN A 18 -7.01 21.36 6.18
C ASN A 18 -7.24 22.51 5.20
N LYS A 19 -8.51 22.71 4.80
CA LYS A 19 -8.88 23.76 3.82
C LYS A 19 -8.65 25.17 4.36
N THR A 20 -8.70 25.37 5.67
CA THR A 20 -8.52 26.67 6.33
C THR A 20 -7.05 27.06 6.37
N ALA A 21 -6.19 26.12 6.77
CA ALA A 21 -4.74 26.30 6.74
C ALA A 21 -4.16 26.27 5.32
N GLY A 22 -4.90 25.69 4.36
CA GLY A 22 -4.45 25.52 2.98
C GLY A 22 -3.35 24.46 2.87
N ASP A 23 -3.37 23.46 3.75
CA ASP A 23 -2.40 22.37 3.80
C ASP A 23 -3.07 20.99 3.68
N GLY A 24 -2.26 19.97 3.47
CA GLY A 24 -2.71 18.59 3.39
C GLY A 24 -1.54 17.65 3.18
N LYS A 25 -1.79 16.36 3.31
CA LYS A 25 -0.77 15.33 3.13
C LYS A 25 -1.36 14.06 2.54
N ILE A 26 -0.78 13.58 1.45
CA ILE A 26 -1.00 12.21 1.00
C ILE A 26 -0.25 11.29 1.96
N MET A 27 -0.99 10.43 2.64
CA MET A 27 -0.47 9.51 3.64
C MET A 27 -0.08 8.18 3.02
N TYR A 28 -0.94 7.65 2.14
CA TYR A 28 -0.75 6.36 1.49
C TYR A 28 -1.25 6.39 0.06
N VAL A 29 -0.53 5.69 -0.81
CA VAL A 29 -0.92 5.36 -2.17
C VAL A 29 -0.66 3.88 -2.34
N ASN A 30 -1.68 3.09 -2.65
CA ASN A 30 -1.60 1.65 -2.77
C ASN A 30 -2.33 1.18 -4.04
N PRO A 31 -1.82 0.15 -4.74
CA PRO A 31 -2.58 -0.46 -5.81
C PRO A 31 -3.81 -1.19 -5.25
N SER A 32 -4.89 -1.21 -6.01
CA SER A 32 -6.12 -1.91 -5.67
C SER A 32 -6.71 -2.61 -6.90
N VAL A 33 -7.31 -3.78 -6.67
CA VAL A 33 -7.97 -4.59 -7.72
C VAL A 33 -9.47 -4.31 -7.84
N SER A 34 -10.00 -3.49 -6.93
CA SER A 34 -11.42 -3.14 -6.92
C SER A 34 -11.66 -1.78 -6.30
N THR A 35 -12.77 -1.15 -6.68
CA THR A 35 -13.24 0.09 -6.07
C THR A 35 -14.75 0.01 -5.85
N VAL A 36 -15.22 0.85 -4.94
CA VAL A 36 -16.64 1.11 -4.72
C VAL A 36 -16.92 2.55 -5.13
N ALA A 37 -17.86 2.74 -6.05
CA ALA A 37 -18.32 4.08 -6.39
C ALA A 37 -18.96 4.74 -5.16
N SER A 38 -18.42 5.89 -4.75
CA SER A 38 -19.05 6.71 -3.71
C SER A 38 -20.19 7.52 -4.32
N ASP A 39 -21.32 7.54 -3.64
CA ASP A 39 -22.48 8.40 -3.92
C ASP A 39 -22.40 9.74 -3.18
N ALA A 40 -21.39 9.95 -2.34
CA ALA A 40 -21.17 11.18 -1.62
C ALA A 40 -20.76 12.31 -2.57
N ALA A 41 -21.23 13.51 -2.28
CA ALA A 41 -20.88 14.69 -3.06
C ALA A 41 -19.38 14.99 -2.95
N THR A 42 -18.73 15.19 -4.10
CA THR A 42 -17.34 15.62 -4.20
C THR A 42 -17.20 17.11 -3.89
N ASP A 43 -16.06 17.49 -3.29
CA ASP A 43 -15.66 18.88 -3.12
C ASP A 43 -14.90 19.33 -4.38
N LYS A 44 -15.47 20.26 -5.15
CA LYS A 44 -14.87 20.71 -6.42
C LYS A 44 -13.59 21.53 -6.25
N ASP A 45 -13.34 22.03 -5.04
CA ASP A 45 -12.11 22.76 -4.76
C ASP A 45 -10.94 21.82 -4.44
N VAL A 46 -11.20 20.53 -4.24
CA VAL A 46 -10.19 19.56 -3.80
C VAL A 46 -10.10 18.43 -4.82
N GLU A 47 -8.92 18.29 -5.43
CA GLU A 47 -8.72 17.38 -6.54
C GLU A 47 -7.50 16.48 -6.28
N LEU A 48 -7.58 15.25 -6.78
CA LEU A 48 -6.42 14.41 -6.98
C LEU A 48 -6.06 14.44 -8.47
N VAL A 49 -4.80 14.73 -8.75
CA VAL A 49 -4.28 14.86 -10.12
C VAL A 49 -3.13 13.90 -10.31
N ALA A 50 -3.25 13.02 -11.30
CA ALA A 50 -2.26 12.02 -11.63
C ALA A 50 -1.36 12.50 -12.76
N TYR A 51 -0.06 12.23 -12.66
CA TYR A 51 0.92 12.58 -13.68
C TYR A 51 1.71 11.35 -14.14
N ASP A 52 2.11 11.36 -15.41
CA ASP A 52 2.99 10.33 -15.98
C ASP A 52 4.47 10.57 -15.64
N THR A 53 5.34 9.68 -16.15
CA THR A 53 6.80 9.75 -16.01
C THR A 53 7.43 11.03 -16.56
N ASN A 54 6.75 11.73 -17.48
CA ASN A 54 7.21 12.97 -18.10
C ASN A 54 6.61 14.21 -17.40
N GLY A 55 5.84 14.01 -16.33
CA GLY A 55 5.14 15.08 -15.63
C GLY A 55 3.90 15.60 -16.35
N LYS A 56 3.37 14.86 -17.33
CA LYS A 56 2.12 15.21 -18.01
C LYS A 56 0.93 14.73 -17.19
N GLU A 57 -0.08 15.59 -17.00
CA GLU A 57 -1.34 15.20 -16.40
C GLU A 57 -2.03 14.10 -17.23
N VAL A 58 -2.37 12.99 -16.58
CA VAL A 58 -3.08 11.86 -17.21
C VAL A 58 -4.47 11.65 -16.63
N TYR A 59 -4.74 12.16 -15.44
CA TYR A 59 -6.04 12.06 -14.78
C TYR A 59 -6.25 13.18 -13.77
N ARG A 60 -7.50 13.62 -13.63
CA ARG A 60 -7.95 14.58 -12.61
C ARG A 60 -9.31 14.16 -12.10
N ASN A 61 -9.47 14.19 -10.77
CA ASN A 61 -10.74 13.83 -10.16
C ASN A 61 -11.00 14.67 -8.90
N PRO A 62 -12.15 15.37 -8.82
CA PRO A 62 -12.59 15.98 -7.57
C PRO A 62 -12.92 14.87 -6.55
N VAL A 63 -12.59 15.10 -5.27
CA VAL A 63 -12.69 14.06 -4.25
C VAL A 63 -13.72 14.37 -3.16
N VAL A 64 -14.19 13.32 -2.51
CA VAL A 64 -15.03 13.43 -1.31
C VAL A 64 -14.14 13.73 -0.11
N VAL A 65 -14.41 14.84 0.58
CA VAL A 65 -13.72 15.20 1.83
C VAL A 65 -14.60 14.81 3.01
N ARG A 66 -14.24 13.74 3.71
CA ARG A 66 -14.92 13.27 4.91
C ARG A 66 -14.37 14.00 6.12
N ARG A 67 -15.11 14.97 6.63
CA ARG A 67 -14.76 15.67 7.87
C ARG A 67 -15.19 14.80 9.05
N SER A 68 -14.46 14.86 10.16
CA SER A 68 -14.94 14.19 11.37
C SER A 68 -16.29 14.81 11.80
N SER A 69 -17.09 14.06 12.54
CA SER A 69 -18.35 14.55 13.09
C SER A 69 -18.09 15.83 13.87
N ALA A 70 -18.87 16.89 13.59
CA ALA A 70 -18.76 18.16 14.28
C ALA A 70 -19.01 17.95 15.78
N GLU A 71 -17.95 18.00 16.58
CA GLU A 71 -18.07 18.25 18.01
C GLU A 71 -18.32 19.75 18.17
N PRO A 72 -19.35 20.18 18.92
CA PRO A 72 -19.75 21.60 19.04
C PRO A 72 -18.61 22.56 19.43
N ASP A 73 -17.58 22.01 20.05
CA ASP A 73 -16.45 22.64 20.69
C ASP A 73 -15.12 22.40 19.95
N ARG A 74 -15.14 21.73 18.79
CA ARG A 74 -13.95 21.55 17.95
C ARG A 74 -14.27 21.82 16.48
N PRO A 75 -13.71 22.88 15.87
CA PRO A 75 -13.79 23.03 14.43
C PRO A 75 -13.13 21.81 13.77
N ASN A 76 -13.89 21.08 12.96
CA ASN A 76 -13.37 19.96 12.19
C ASN A 76 -12.62 20.49 10.97
N GLU A 77 -11.43 21.04 11.22
CA GLU A 77 -10.61 21.70 10.21
C GLU A 77 -9.94 20.69 9.28
N VAL A 78 -9.69 19.47 9.78
CA VAL A 78 -9.03 18.40 9.02
C VAL A 78 -10.08 17.44 8.46
N GLY A 79 -10.06 17.26 7.14
CA GLY A 79 -10.82 16.23 6.43
C GLY A 79 -9.94 15.05 6.01
N LEU A 80 -10.55 13.87 5.93
CA LEU A 80 -9.98 12.65 5.38
C LEU A 80 -10.47 12.48 3.93
N ILE A 81 -9.54 12.13 3.04
CA ILE A 81 -9.81 11.74 1.66
C ILE A 81 -9.46 10.27 1.54
N GLN A 82 -10.40 9.48 1.02
CA GLN A 82 -10.19 8.11 0.58
C GLN A 82 -10.78 8.00 -0.82
N ALA A 83 -9.92 7.88 -1.82
CA ALA A 83 -10.33 7.89 -3.21
C ALA A 83 -9.59 6.81 -3.98
N ASP A 84 -10.30 6.17 -4.91
CA ASP A 84 -9.72 5.23 -5.86
C ASP A 84 -9.64 5.92 -7.22
N LEU A 85 -8.43 6.00 -7.78
CA LEU A 85 -8.18 6.50 -9.12
C LEU A 85 -8.03 5.31 -10.07
N PRO A 86 -8.52 5.36 -11.31
CA PRO A 86 -8.17 4.37 -12.31
C PRO A 86 -6.66 4.39 -12.55
N ARG A 87 -6.04 3.20 -12.60
CA ARG A 87 -4.60 3.10 -12.92
C ARG A 87 -4.42 3.32 -14.42
N ILE A 88 -3.78 4.44 -14.79
CA ILE A 88 -3.42 4.75 -16.18
C ILE A 88 -1.96 4.35 -16.41
N ALA A 89 -1.65 3.68 -17.51
CA ALA A 89 -0.28 3.30 -17.86
C ALA A 89 0.67 4.51 -17.83
N GLY A 90 1.84 4.34 -17.21
CA GLY A 90 2.83 5.40 -17.07
C GLY A 90 2.59 6.40 -15.93
N MET A 91 1.44 6.35 -15.25
CA MET A 91 1.19 7.14 -14.03
C MET A 91 2.27 6.85 -12.98
N LYS A 92 2.88 7.90 -12.44
CA LYS A 92 4.04 7.86 -11.55
C LYS A 92 3.89 8.76 -10.32
N SER A 93 3.00 9.75 -10.36
CA SER A 93 2.76 10.59 -9.20
C SER A 93 1.29 10.99 -9.10
N VAL A 94 0.89 11.34 -7.89
CA VAL A 94 -0.42 11.93 -7.58
C VAL A 94 -0.19 13.18 -6.75
N SER A 95 -0.80 14.27 -7.18
CA SER A 95 -0.88 15.53 -6.45
C SER A 95 -2.24 15.64 -5.76
N LEU A 96 -2.23 16.18 -4.55
CA LEU A 96 -3.40 16.71 -3.89
C LEU A 96 -3.41 18.22 -4.14
N GLU A 97 -4.46 18.70 -4.80
CA GLU A 97 -4.62 20.10 -5.16
C GLU A 97 -5.80 20.73 -4.41
N LEU A 98 -5.61 21.95 -3.92
CA LEU A 98 -6.65 22.81 -3.37
C LEU A 98 -6.77 24.06 -4.25
N LYS A 99 -7.91 24.23 -4.92
CA LYS A 99 -8.18 25.33 -5.86
C LYS A 99 -7.10 25.44 -6.94
N GLY A 100 -6.67 24.30 -7.48
CA GLY A 100 -5.63 24.19 -8.50
C GLY A 100 -4.19 24.43 -7.99
N LYS A 101 -3.99 24.59 -6.69
CA LYS A 101 -2.66 24.67 -6.08
C LYS A 101 -2.28 23.33 -5.44
N GLU A 102 -1.14 22.78 -5.83
CA GLU A 102 -0.56 21.60 -5.18
C GLU A 102 -0.22 21.90 -3.71
N ILE A 103 -0.74 21.07 -2.81
CA ILE A 103 -0.49 21.12 -1.37
C ILE A 103 0.21 19.85 -0.85
N SER A 104 0.16 18.75 -1.62
CA SER A 104 0.92 17.55 -1.34
C SER A 104 1.15 16.75 -2.62
N ARG A 105 2.27 16.02 -2.69
CA ARG A 105 2.59 15.13 -3.80
C ARG A 105 3.12 13.81 -3.28
N TYR A 106 2.60 12.72 -3.85
CA TYR A 106 3.19 11.41 -3.75
C TYR A 106 3.86 11.08 -5.07
N GLU A 107 5.12 10.67 -5.02
CA GLU A 107 5.89 10.23 -6.17
C GLU A 107 6.29 8.77 -5.98
N ALA A 108 6.03 7.96 -7.00
CA ALA A 108 6.47 6.58 -7.04
C ALA A 108 7.99 6.54 -6.90
N GLY A 109 8.47 5.60 -6.07
CA GLY A 109 9.88 5.26 -6.07
C GLY A 109 10.33 4.79 -7.46
N PRO A 110 11.64 4.77 -7.72
CA PRO A 110 12.17 4.28 -8.98
C PRO A 110 11.61 2.89 -9.27
N ALA A 111 11.08 2.71 -10.48
CA ALA A 111 10.69 1.39 -10.99
C ALA A 111 11.95 0.50 -10.96
N PRO A 112 11.97 -0.54 -10.13
CA PRO A 112 13.21 -1.23 -9.83
C PRO A 112 13.59 -2.23 -10.93
N ALA A 113 14.90 -2.43 -11.11
CA ALA A 113 15.41 -3.55 -11.90
C ALA A 113 14.94 -4.88 -11.28
N LYS A 114 14.48 -5.83 -12.10
CA LYS A 114 14.21 -7.21 -11.67
C LYS A 114 15.47 -7.76 -11.00
N PRO A 115 15.43 -8.17 -9.72
CA PRO A 115 16.58 -8.80 -9.11
C PRO A 115 16.93 -10.07 -9.90
N ALA A 116 18.22 -10.27 -10.22
CA ALA A 116 18.72 -11.48 -10.85
C ALA A 116 18.93 -12.64 -9.86
N ALA A 117 18.49 -12.49 -8.60
CA ALA A 117 18.77 -13.46 -7.56
C ALA A 117 17.64 -14.48 -7.41
N THR A 118 18.01 -15.75 -7.42
CA THR A 118 17.16 -16.84 -6.92
C THR A 118 17.22 -16.76 -5.40
N PHE A 119 16.10 -16.42 -4.78
CA PHE A 119 16.03 -16.22 -3.33
C PHE A 119 15.63 -17.52 -2.62
N GLY A 120 16.20 -17.75 -1.44
CA GLY A 120 16.11 -18.89 -0.55
C GLY A 120 15.86 -18.45 0.90
N LEU A 121 15.09 -19.21 1.65
CA LEU A 121 14.72 -18.93 3.03
C LEU A 121 15.48 -19.89 3.94
N GLU A 122 16.50 -19.40 4.65
CA GLU A 122 17.12 -20.21 5.70
C GLU A 122 16.23 -20.21 6.94
N LEU A 123 15.82 -21.40 7.36
CA LEU A 123 15.19 -21.58 8.66
C LEU A 123 16.20 -21.15 9.74
N ALA A 124 15.87 -20.11 10.51
CA ALA A 124 16.63 -19.77 11.71
C ALA A 124 16.75 -21.03 12.60
N GLY A 125 18.00 -21.37 12.92
CA GLY A 125 18.36 -22.58 13.66
C GLY A 125 17.61 -22.68 14.99
N ALA A 126 17.28 -23.92 15.36
CA ALA A 126 16.54 -24.26 16.57
C ALA A 126 17.26 -23.80 17.86
N ALA A 127 16.97 -22.59 18.32
CA ALA A 127 17.41 -22.09 19.62
C ALA A 127 16.21 -21.58 20.43
N ALA A 128 15.72 -22.48 21.28
CA ALA A 128 14.93 -22.32 22.52
C ALA A 128 14.37 -20.92 22.89
N THR A 129 13.47 -20.36 22.09
CA THR A 129 12.46 -19.41 22.57
C THR A 129 11.07 -19.93 22.22
N SER A 130 10.06 -19.59 23.02
CA SER A 130 8.66 -19.98 22.72
C SER A 130 8.14 -19.42 21.40
N ARG A 131 8.87 -18.48 20.78
CA ARG A 131 8.70 -18.01 19.40
C ARG A 131 9.75 -18.68 18.50
N ARG A 132 9.33 -19.16 17.33
CA ARG A 132 10.23 -19.70 16.30
C ARG A 132 10.22 -18.73 15.10
N PRO A 133 11.07 -17.70 15.09
CA PRO A 133 11.10 -16.73 14.00
C PRO A 133 11.59 -17.39 12.70
N LEU A 134 10.95 -17.09 11.59
CA LEU A 134 11.54 -17.25 10.26
C LEU A 134 12.13 -15.92 9.83
N LYS A 135 13.41 -15.90 9.43
CA LYS A 135 14.02 -14.71 8.84
C LYS A 135 14.13 -14.86 7.32
N ILE A 136 13.99 -13.74 6.64
CA ILE A 136 14.24 -13.65 5.19
C ILE A 136 15.63 -13.03 5.02
N ASP A 137 16.67 -13.78 5.39
CA ASP A 137 18.05 -13.27 5.48
C ASP A 137 18.59 -12.76 4.14
N GLN A 138 18.03 -13.24 3.02
CA GLN A 138 18.45 -12.85 1.67
C GLN A 138 17.84 -11.55 1.18
N LEU A 139 16.91 -10.97 1.95
CA LEU A 139 16.45 -9.59 1.77
C LEU A 139 17.05 -8.64 2.82
N ALA A 140 17.91 -9.15 3.71
CA ALA A 140 18.67 -8.32 4.63
C ALA A 140 19.66 -7.45 3.84
N GLY A 141 19.70 -6.15 4.18
CA GLY A 141 20.52 -5.17 3.46
C GLY A 141 19.82 -4.45 2.31
N LEU A 142 18.53 -4.72 2.05
CA LEU A 142 17.73 -3.80 1.24
C LEU A 142 17.48 -2.52 2.03
N GLU A 143 18.14 -1.44 1.61
CA GLU A 143 17.95 -0.12 2.20
C GLU A 143 16.57 0.46 1.85
N PRO A 144 15.96 1.25 2.74
CA PRO A 144 14.73 1.98 2.45
C PRO A 144 14.88 2.86 1.21
N VAL A 145 13.96 2.72 0.26
CA VAL A 145 13.87 3.58 -0.93
C VAL A 145 12.60 4.40 -0.84
N ALA A 146 12.72 5.73 -1.02
CA ALA A 146 11.56 6.62 -1.02
C ALA A 146 10.54 6.21 -2.08
N GLY A 147 9.27 6.17 -1.70
CA GLY A 147 8.17 5.76 -2.59
C GLY A 147 8.13 4.27 -2.92
N VAL A 148 8.87 3.43 -2.18
CA VAL A 148 8.80 1.97 -2.25
C VAL A 148 8.45 1.42 -0.87
N THR A 149 7.51 0.48 -0.82
CA THR A 149 7.21 -0.27 0.39
C THR A 149 7.04 -1.75 0.10
N TYR A 150 7.09 -2.56 1.15
CA TYR A 150 7.03 -4.02 1.07
C TYR A 150 5.89 -4.57 1.92
N SER A 151 5.27 -5.64 1.42
CA SER A 151 4.29 -6.43 2.14
C SER A 151 4.73 -7.89 2.13
N VAL A 152 4.50 -8.60 3.24
CA VAL A 152 4.82 -10.02 3.35
C VAL A 152 3.55 -10.79 3.61
N GLN A 153 3.35 -11.84 2.81
CA GLN A 153 2.20 -12.70 2.86
C GLN A 153 2.63 -14.15 3.08
N VAL A 154 1.83 -14.89 3.83
CA VAL A 154 2.07 -16.29 4.16
C VAL A 154 0.82 -17.10 3.85
N ARG A 155 0.97 -18.23 3.17
CA ARG A 155 -0.07 -19.22 2.93
C ARG A 155 0.35 -20.56 3.55
N PRO A 156 -0.15 -20.89 4.75
CA PRO A 156 0.05 -22.19 5.36
C PRO A 156 -0.54 -23.33 4.52
N ASP A 157 0.05 -24.53 4.59
CA ASP A 157 -0.43 -25.72 3.86
C ASP A 157 -1.83 -26.20 4.31
N ASN A 158 -2.27 -25.78 5.49
CA ASN A 158 -3.62 -26.03 6.01
C ASN A 158 -4.63 -24.93 5.65
N LYS A 159 -4.27 -23.92 4.84
CA LYS A 159 -5.14 -22.86 4.36
C LYS A 159 -4.97 -22.63 2.85
N SER A 160 -6.05 -22.21 2.17
CA SER A 160 -6.02 -21.87 0.75
C SER A 160 -5.72 -20.39 0.46
N ALA A 161 -5.89 -19.51 1.45
CA ALA A 161 -5.74 -18.07 1.31
C ALA A 161 -4.38 -17.56 1.81
N TRP A 162 -3.93 -16.44 1.25
CA TRP A 162 -2.76 -15.70 1.72
C TRP A 162 -3.15 -14.81 2.90
N ASP A 163 -2.43 -14.95 4.02
CA ASP A 163 -2.52 -14.07 5.18
C ASP A 163 -1.43 -12.98 5.07
N THR A 164 -1.81 -11.70 5.13
CA THR A 164 -0.82 -10.60 5.18
C THR A 164 -0.30 -10.42 6.59
N ILE A 165 1.00 -10.62 6.80
CA ILE A 165 1.65 -10.52 8.11
C ILE A 165 2.43 -9.22 8.31
N ALA A 166 2.78 -8.55 7.22
CA ALA A 166 3.41 -7.24 7.23
C ALA A 166 2.96 -6.43 6.01
N VAL A 167 2.73 -5.13 6.20
CA VAL A 167 2.26 -4.20 5.16
C VAL A 167 2.99 -2.87 5.28
N SER A 168 3.19 -2.19 4.16
CA SER A 168 3.77 -0.83 4.09
C SER A 168 5.12 -0.70 4.79
N ARG A 169 5.94 -1.76 4.74
CA ARG A 169 7.25 -1.76 5.39
C ARG A 169 8.28 -1.04 4.51
N PRO A 170 9.21 -0.25 5.09
CA PRO A 170 10.29 0.37 4.31
C PRO A 170 11.32 -0.66 3.81
N THR A 171 11.44 -1.80 4.50
CA THR A 171 12.26 -2.96 4.11
C THR A 171 11.41 -4.23 4.25
N PRO A 172 11.69 -5.30 3.48
CA PRO A 172 10.92 -6.54 3.55
C PRO A 172 11.31 -7.45 4.75
N GLU A 173 12.21 -6.99 5.62
CA GLU A 173 12.64 -7.76 6.77
C GLU A 173 11.48 -7.94 7.76
N VAL A 174 11.15 -9.21 8.02
CA VAL A 174 10.12 -9.62 8.96
C VAL A 174 10.55 -10.92 9.65
N GLU A 175 10.20 -11.03 10.92
CA GLU A 175 10.26 -12.29 11.65
C GLU A 175 8.86 -12.93 11.64
N VAL A 176 8.76 -14.15 11.09
CA VAL A 176 7.48 -14.88 11.08
C VAL A 176 7.39 -15.80 12.29
N ASP A 177 6.42 -15.60 13.17
CA ASP A 177 6.18 -16.53 14.29
C ASP A 177 5.37 -17.74 13.83
N ARG A 178 6.02 -18.91 13.75
CA ARG A 178 5.35 -20.16 13.34
C ARG A 178 4.13 -20.53 14.19
N ASN A 179 4.05 -20.05 15.44
CA ASN A 179 2.89 -20.32 16.30
C ASN A 179 1.59 -19.68 15.77
N GLN A 180 1.68 -18.69 14.89
CA GLN A 180 0.52 -18.08 14.22
C GLN A 180 -0.18 -19.06 13.24
N PHE A 181 0.50 -20.15 12.87
CA PHE A 181 0.03 -21.14 11.90
C PHE A 181 -0.08 -22.53 12.53
N ALA A 182 -0.83 -22.63 13.63
CA ALA A 182 -1.02 -23.88 14.35
C ALA A 182 -1.51 -25.02 13.44
N GLY A 183 -0.86 -26.17 13.50
CA GLY A 183 -1.20 -27.37 12.73
C GLY A 183 -0.67 -27.39 11.29
N ALA A 184 -0.06 -26.30 10.80
CA ALA A 184 0.60 -26.28 9.50
C ALA A 184 1.97 -26.97 9.57
N LYS A 185 2.34 -27.71 8.53
CA LYS A 185 3.68 -28.34 8.43
C LYS A 185 4.59 -27.56 7.50
N ARG A 186 4.01 -26.82 6.57
CA ARG A 186 4.69 -25.98 5.58
C ARG A 186 3.89 -24.70 5.38
N ALA A 187 4.55 -23.66 4.88
CA ALA A 187 3.88 -22.48 4.37
C ALA A 187 4.61 -21.91 3.17
N GLU A 188 3.87 -21.42 2.21
CA GLU A 188 4.42 -20.54 1.18
C GLU A 188 4.50 -19.13 1.74
N VAL A 189 5.63 -18.47 1.52
CA VAL A 189 5.88 -17.09 1.92
C VAL A 189 6.19 -16.31 0.66
N ARG A 190 5.54 -15.17 0.47
CA ARG A 190 5.87 -14.25 -0.61
C ARG A 190 6.04 -12.83 -0.11
N VAL A 191 6.95 -12.12 -0.77
CA VAL A 191 7.22 -10.71 -0.53
C VAL A 191 6.78 -9.93 -1.75
N LEU A 192 5.87 -8.99 -1.52
CA LEU A 192 5.39 -8.05 -2.51
C LEU A 192 6.11 -6.72 -2.30
N ARG A 193 6.57 -6.12 -3.40
CA ARG A 193 7.09 -4.76 -3.43
C ARG A 193 6.07 -3.89 -4.14
N THR A 194 5.79 -2.72 -3.59
CA THR A 194 4.88 -1.74 -4.19
C THR A 194 5.50 -0.35 -4.26
N THR A 195 5.23 0.35 -5.37
CA THR A 195 5.53 1.78 -5.56
C THR A 195 4.30 2.67 -5.30
N GLY A 196 3.23 2.07 -4.77
CA GLY A 196 1.90 2.67 -4.67
C GLY A 196 1.08 2.59 -5.95
N PHE A 197 1.72 2.53 -7.12
CA PHE A 197 1.05 2.42 -8.43
C PHE A 197 1.18 1.04 -9.07
N GLU A 198 2.23 0.32 -8.70
CA GLU A 198 2.54 -1.03 -9.18
C GLU A 198 2.82 -1.91 -7.97
N GLU A 199 2.53 -3.20 -8.11
CA GLU A 199 2.87 -4.23 -7.15
C GLU A 199 3.45 -5.42 -7.91
N GLU A 200 4.49 -6.01 -7.36
CA GLU A 200 5.13 -7.21 -7.90
C GLU A 200 5.55 -8.14 -6.78
N VAL A 201 5.53 -9.45 -7.06
CA VAL A 201 6.12 -10.45 -6.19
C VAL A 201 7.62 -10.50 -6.48
N ILE A 202 8.44 -10.18 -5.47
CA ILE A 202 9.91 -10.16 -5.59
C ILE A 202 10.58 -11.39 -4.99
N ALA A 203 9.86 -12.13 -4.14
CA ALA A 203 10.30 -13.40 -3.58
C ALA A 203 9.07 -14.26 -3.27
N GLU A 204 9.14 -15.56 -3.55
CA GLU A 204 8.11 -16.54 -3.20
C GLU A 204 8.78 -17.90 -2.96
N GLU A 205 8.51 -18.54 -1.82
CA GLU A 205 9.13 -19.82 -1.47
C GLU A 205 8.32 -20.63 -0.45
N THR A 206 8.45 -21.95 -0.51
CA THR A 206 7.85 -22.88 0.45
C THR A 206 8.81 -23.19 1.59
N VAL A 207 8.38 -22.90 2.81
CA VAL A 207 9.11 -23.12 4.05
C VAL A 207 8.53 -24.31 4.79
N ASN A 208 9.38 -25.14 5.37
CA ASN A 208 8.97 -26.19 6.29
C ASN A 208 8.93 -25.65 7.71
N PHE A 209 7.87 -25.94 8.47
CA PHE A 209 7.79 -25.58 9.89
C PHE A 209 8.38 -26.62 10.84
N ASN A 210 8.64 -27.83 10.32
CA ASN A 210 9.25 -28.97 11.02
C ASN A 210 10.76 -28.79 11.21
#